data_AF-A0A085U585-F1
#
_entry.id   AF-A0A085U585-F1
#
_cell.length_a   1.000
_cell.length_b   1.000
_cell.length_c   1.000
_cell.angle_alpha   90.00
_cell.angle_beta   90.00
_cell.angle_gamma   90.00
#
_symmetry.space_group_name_H-M   'P 1'
#
loop_
_entity.id
_entity.type
_entity.pdbx_description
1 polymer ?
#
loop_
_entity_poly.entity_id
_entity_poly.type
_entity_poly.pdbx_seq_one_letter_code
_entity_poly.pdbx_strand_id
1 'polypeptide(L)'
;MPRKSASEKTTVKQDITENNSSSFESSLSELEQIVTRLESGELPLEEALTEFERGIQLARQGQQTLLQAEQRVQILLSDDADAPLTTFTSDNE
;
A
#
# COMPACT_ATOMS: atom_id res chain seq x y z
N MET A 1 -44.97 12.66 -25.05
CA MET A 1 -45.00 13.35 -23.74
C MET A 1 -44.90 12.30 -22.60
N PRO A 2 -44.37 12.66 -21.41
CA PRO A 2 -43.27 11.94 -20.73
C PRO A 2 -43.59 11.40 -19.31
N ARG A 3 -42.62 10.68 -18.70
CA ARG A 3 -42.21 10.63 -17.26
C ARG A 3 -41.04 9.62 -17.15
N LYS A 4 -39.75 10.00 -17.08
CA LYS A 4 -38.93 10.57 -15.98
C LYS A 4 -38.94 9.73 -14.67
N SER A 5 -37.86 8.97 -14.45
CA SER A 5 -37.15 8.70 -13.17
C SER A 5 -36.23 7.48 -13.37
N ALA A 6 -34.93 7.65 -13.64
CA ALA A 6 -33.86 7.87 -12.65
C ALA A 6 -33.74 6.73 -11.63
N SER A 7 -32.79 5.81 -11.84
CA SER A 7 -32.14 5.03 -10.77
C SER A 7 -30.85 4.37 -11.27
N GLU A 8 -29.90 5.14 -11.80
CA GLU A 8 -28.49 4.75 -11.79
C GLU A 8 -27.90 5.23 -10.47
N LYS A 9 -28.13 4.43 -9.42
CA LYS A 9 -27.59 4.69 -8.09
C LYS A 9 -26.14 4.20 -8.08
N THR A 10 -25.25 5.17 -8.19
CA THR A 10 -23.86 5.21 -7.77
C THR A 10 -23.52 4.19 -6.65
N THR A 11 -22.71 3.18 -6.99
CA THR A 11 -22.03 2.29 -6.02
C THR A 11 -20.56 2.21 -6.42
N VAL A 12 -19.76 3.22 -6.08
CA VAL A 12 -18.29 3.20 -6.33
C VAL A 12 -17.48 3.75 -5.14
N LYS A 13 -18.10 4.24 -4.06
CA LYS A 13 -17.37 4.96 -3.00
C LYS A 13 -16.87 4.11 -1.82
N GLN A 14 -17.16 2.80 -1.75
CA GLN A 14 -16.93 2.02 -0.52
C GLN A 14 -15.80 0.97 -0.60
N ASP A 15 -15.33 0.58 -1.78
CA ASP A 15 -14.37 -0.55 -1.93
C ASP A 15 -12.89 -0.17 -1.79
N ILE A 16 -12.53 1.10 -1.89
CA ILE A 16 -11.12 1.51 -2.12
C ILE A 16 -10.31 1.72 -0.83
N THR A 17 -10.98 1.93 0.31
CA THR A 17 -10.31 2.32 1.57
C THR A 17 -10.11 1.15 2.54
N GLU A 18 -11.03 0.18 2.59
CA GLU A 18 -10.96 -0.98 3.50
C GLU A 18 -10.03 -2.10 2.99
N ASN A 19 -9.99 -2.30 1.66
CA ASN A 19 -9.21 -3.39 1.05
C ASN A 19 -7.69 -3.12 1.07
N ASN A 20 -7.28 -1.86 0.93
CA ASN A 20 -5.85 -1.50 0.93
C ASN A 20 -5.25 -1.49 2.34
N SER A 21 -5.99 -1.02 3.36
CA SER A 21 -5.52 -1.07 4.75
C SER A 21 -5.38 -2.51 5.24
N SER A 22 -6.39 -3.35 5.00
CA SER A 22 -6.34 -4.77 5.35
C SER A 22 -5.19 -5.50 4.64
N SER A 23 -4.90 -5.13 3.38
CA SER A 23 -3.78 -5.67 2.62
C SER A 23 -2.41 -5.24 3.17
N PHE A 24 -2.28 -3.98 3.60
CA PHE A 24 -1.05 -3.45 4.20
C PHE A 24 -0.75 -4.11 5.54
N GLU A 25 -1.72 -4.12 6.46
CA GLU A 25 -1.56 -4.75 7.79
C GLU A 25 -1.22 -6.23 7.67
N SER A 26 -1.84 -6.94 6.71
CA SER A 26 -1.51 -8.35 6.43
C SER A 26 -0.07 -8.50 5.92
N SER A 27 0.35 -7.65 4.99
CA SER A 27 1.71 -7.67 4.44
C SER A 27 2.77 -7.35 5.51
N LEU A 28 2.45 -6.42 6.42
CA LEU A 28 3.31 -6.06 7.55
C LEU A 28 3.44 -7.21 8.54
N SER A 29 2.32 -7.86 8.89
CA SER A 29 2.34 -9.03 9.77
C SER A 29 3.11 -10.21 9.15
N GLU A 30 2.97 -10.43 7.84
CA GLU A 30 3.76 -11.45 7.13
C GLU A 30 5.26 -11.12 7.23
N LEU A 31 5.64 -9.86 7.01
CA LEU A 31 7.04 -9.42 7.11
C LEU A 31 7.62 -9.61 8.52
N GLU A 32 6.88 -9.30 9.58
CA GLU A 32 7.30 -9.52 10.97
C GLU A 32 7.57 -11.01 11.27
N GLN A 33 6.71 -11.88 10.73
CA GLN A 33 6.88 -13.33 10.88
C GLN A 33 8.12 -13.82 10.14
N ILE A 34 8.38 -13.32 8.93
CA ILE A 34 9.58 -13.64 8.15
C ILE A 34 10.83 -13.24 8.94
N VAL A 35 10.87 -12.01 9.46
CA VAL A 35 12.00 -11.52 10.27
C VAL A 35 12.21 -12.42 11.48
N THR A 36 11.15 -12.75 12.21
CA THR A 36 11.21 -13.65 13.37
C THR A 36 11.78 -15.02 13.01
N ARG A 37 11.38 -15.60 11.87
CA ARG A 37 11.89 -16.89 11.39
C ARG A 37 13.36 -16.80 10.97
N LEU A 38 13.77 -15.71 10.32
CA LEU A 38 15.16 -15.50 9.92
C LEU A 38 16.08 -15.31 11.14
N GLU A 39 15.60 -14.58 12.16
CA GLU A 39 16.34 -14.34 13.40
C GLU A 39 16.48 -15.59 14.28
N SER A 40 15.59 -16.58 14.15
CA SER A 40 15.71 -17.84 14.88
C SER A 40 16.97 -18.62 14.48
N GLY A 41 17.43 -18.45 13.24
CA GLY A 41 18.61 -19.15 12.69
C GLY A 41 18.41 -20.65 12.47
N GLU A 42 17.18 -21.16 12.58
CA GLU A 42 16.87 -22.59 12.43
C GLU A 42 16.60 -22.99 10.96
N LEU A 43 16.47 -22.02 10.06
CA LEU A 43 16.16 -22.24 8.65
C LEU A 43 17.38 -22.78 7.88
N PRO A 44 17.21 -23.81 7.04
CA PRO A 44 18.18 -24.16 6.00
C PRO A 44 18.46 -22.96 5.08
N LEU A 45 19.67 -22.88 4.52
CA LEU A 45 20.12 -21.75 3.70
C LEU A 45 19.16 -21.40 2.55
N GLU A 46 18.64 -22.41 1.85
CA GLU A 46 17.75 -22.20 0.69
C GLU A 46 16.38 -21.64 1.12
N GLU A 47 15.87 -22.08 2.26
CA GLU A 47 14.64 -21.54 2.86
C GLU A 47 14.87 -20.11 3.37
N ALA A 48 16.00 -19.85 4.03
CA ALA A 48 16.37 -18.52 4.49
C ALA A 48 16.50 -17.51 3.34
N LEU A 49 17.05 -17.93 2.19
CA LEU A 49 17.10 -17.08 1.00
C LEU A 49 15.71 -16.78 0.44
N THR A 50 14.84 -17.79 0.40
CA THR A 50 13.44 -17.64 -0.06
C THR A 50 12.65 -16.68 0.84
N GLU A 51 12.77 -16.86 2.15
CA GLU A 51 12.17 -15.99 3.17
C GLU A 51 12.70 -14.55 3.05
N PHE A 52 14.01 -14.38 2.85
CA PHE A 52 14.62 -13.07 2.64
C PHE A 52 14.09 -12.37 1.38
N GLU A 53 14.03 -13.06 0.24
CA GLU A 53 13.48 -12.51 -1.00
C GLU A 53 12.02 -12.05 -0.81
N ARG A 54 11.21 -12.87 -0.15
CA ARG A 54 9.82 -12.54 0.19
C ARG A 54 9.75 -11.31 1.09
N GLY A 55 10.60 -11.23 2.11
CA GLY A 55 10.69 -10.08 3.01
C GLY A 55 11.02 -8.78 2.26
N ILE A 56 11.97 -8.82 1.33
CA ILE A 56 12.30 -7.67 0.48
C ILE A 56 11.11 -7.25 -0.39
N GLN A 57 10.37 -8.20 -0.95
CA GLN A 57 9.18 -7.91 -1.76
C GLN A 57 8.10 -7.20 -0.93
N LEU A 58 7.80 -7.71 0.26
CA LEU A 58 6.81 -7.14 1.17
C LEU A 58 7.21 -5.74 1.65
N ALA A 59 8.49 -5.54 2.00
CA ALA A 59 9.00 -4.23 2.39
C ALA A 59 8.83 -3.18 1.29
N ARG A 60 9.16 -3.54 0.04
CA ARG A 60 8.96 -2.67 -1.13
C ARG A 60 7.49 -2.34 -1.37
N GLN A 61 6.62 -3.34 -1.25
CA GLN A 61 5.17 -3.16 -1.39
C GLN A 61 4.64 -2.20 -0.32
N GLY A 62 5.03 -2.39 0.95
CA GLY A 62 4.64 -1.52 2.05
C GLY A 62 5.08 -0.07 1.81
N GLN A 63 6.31 0.13 1.35
CA GLN A 63 6.81 1.47 1.02
C GLN A 63 6.00 2.13 -0.10
N GLN A 64 5.63 1.39 -1.15
CA GLN A 64 4.75 1.91 -2.21
C GLN A 64 3.36 2.29 -1.69
N THR A 65 2.76 1.47 -0.83
CA THR A 65 1.46 1.77 -0.23
C THR A 65 1.52 3.04 0.61
N LEU A 66 2.58 3.23 1.42
CA LEU A 66 2.77 4.44 2.22
C LEU A 66 2.92 5.69 1.34
N LEU A 67 3.70 5.62 0.27
CA LEU A 67 3.86 6.74 -0.68
C LEU A 67 2.52 7.13 -1.33
N GLN A 68 1.70 6.15 -1.71
CA GLN A 68 0.35 6.42 -2.26
C GLN A 68 -0.57 7.06 -1.21
N ALA A 69 -0.49 6.60 0.04
CA ALA A 69 -1.26 7.18 1.12
C ALA A 69 -0.86 8.63 1.40
N GLU A 70 0.45 8.92 1.46
CA GLU A 70 0.99 10.27 1.62
C GLU A 70 0.52 11.20 0.50
N GLN A 71 0.65 10.76 -0.76
CA GLN A 71 0.18 11.53 -1.91
C GLN A 71 -1.32 11.87 -1.80
N ARG A 72 -2.14 10.89 -1.41
CA ARG A 72 -3.57 11.10 -1.25
C ARG A 72 -3.89 12.09 -0.14
N VAL A 73 -3.17 12.03 0.97
CA VAL A 73 -3.28 12.98 2.08
C VAL A 73 -2.90 14.39 1.62
N GLN A 74 -1.83 14.53 0.84
CA GLN A 74 -1.39 15.83 0.33
C GLN A 74 -2.40 16.46 -0.64
N ILE A 75 -3.00 15.68 -1.54
CA ILE A 75 -4.09 16.14 -2.42
C ILE A 75 -5.29 16.63 -1.60
N LEU A 76 -5.67 15.89 -0.55
CA LEU A 76 -6.80 16.26 0.32
C LEU A 76 -6.53 17.51 1.17
N LEU A 77 -5.27 17.72 1.60
CA LEU A 77 -4.87 18.89 2.37
C LEU A 77 -4.71 20.15 1.51
N SER A 78 -4.39 19.99 0.22
CA SER A 78 -4.08 21.11 -0.67
C SER A 78 -5.33 21.78 -1.27
N ASP A 79 -6.53 21.19 -1.13
CA ASP A 79 -7.80 21.67 -1.71
C ASP A 79 -7.73 21.99 -3.22
N ASP A 80 -6.71 21.45 -3.90
CA ASP A 80 -6.40 21.74 -5.30
C ASP A 80 -6.02 20.43 -6.01
N ALA A 81 -6.90 20.00 -6.92
CA ALA A 81 -6.79 18.72 -7.63
C ALA A 81 -5.68 18.70 -8.69
N ASP A 82 -5.01 19.84 -8.91
CA ASP A 82 -4.02 20.07 -9.98
C ASP A 82 -2.59 20.31 -9.45
N ALA A 83 -2.33 20.01 -8.17
CA ALA A 83 -1.00 20.17 -7.59
C ALA A 83 0.03 19.26 -8.31
N PRO A 84 1.12 19.82 -8.88
CA PRO A 84 2.07 19.07 -9.68
C PRO A 84 2.86 18.09 -8.83
N LEU A 85 3.16 16.92 -9.41
CA LEU A 85 3.99 15.88 -8.78
C LEU A 85 5.40 16.42 -8.57
N THR A 86 5.76 16.72 -7.32
CA THR A 86 7.17 16.90 -6.96
C THR A 86 7.78 15.52 -6.73
N THR A 87 8.74 15.16 -7.58
CA THR A 87 9.54 13.95 -7.37
C THR A 87 10.42 14.15 -6.14
N PHE A 88 10.36 13.21 -5.20
CA PHE A 88 11.28 13.19 -4.07
C PHE A 88 12.68 12.79 -4.57
N THR A 89 13.56 13.76 -4.69
CA THR A 89 15.00 13.50 -4.88
C THR A 89 15.56 13.25 -3.49
N SER A 90 15.96 11.99 -3.21
CA SER A 90 16.82 11.73 -2.05
C SER A 90 18.18 12.36 -2.36
N ASP A 91 18.38 13.60 -1.95
CA ASP A 91 19.71 14.18 -1.82
C ASP A 91 20.43 13.39 -0.72
N ASN A 92 21.10 12.32 -1.14
CA ASN A 92 22.18 11.70 -0.39
C ASN A 92 23.37 12.67 -0.48
N GLU A 93 23.50 13.55 0.52
CA GLU A 93 24.81 14.11 0.92
C GLU A 93 25.48 13.17 1.93
#